data_AF-A0A2V7HY78-F1
#
_entry.id   AF-A0A2V7HY78-F1
#
_cell.length_a   1.000
_cell.length_b   1.000
_cell.length_c   1.000
_cell.angle_alpha   90.00
_cell.angle_beta   90.00
_cell.angle_gamma   90.00
#
_symmetry.space_group_name_H-M   'P 1'
#
loop_
_entity.id
_entity.type
_entity.pdbx_description
1 polymer ?
#
loop_
_entity_poly.entity_id
_entity_poly.type
_entity_poly.pdbx_seq_one_letter_code
_entity_poly.pdbx_strand_id
1 'polypeptide(L)'
;AIGIAYIRAFHFDLPGFDRGLTSFWIVMPLVLAVRRLPYTVRGSLASLLLVHRSMEEAAASVGATGLQGFRDITLPLIWKGILVGSLFSFMTSLQEASAVLFLALGGWESITNGIFAFYIAGSANEAAALGVILIVVAALSVIIINRVAGARMGGVFG
;
A
#
# COMPACT_ATOMS: atom_id res chain seq x y z
N ALA A 1 18.92 -0.88 -12.21
CA ALA A 1 18.02 -0.31 -13.24
C ALA A 1 16.96 0.64 -12.65
N ILE A 2 16.27 0.27 -11.56
CA ILE A 2 15.16 1.06 -10.99
C ILE A 2 15.59 2.45 -10.47
N GLY A 3 16.76 2.58 -9.81
CA GLY A 3 17.24 3.87 -9.29
C GLY A 3 17.52 4.93 -10.37
N ILE A 4 18.14 4.53 -11.50
CA ILE A 4 18.40 5.41 -12.65
C ILE A 4 17.08 5.85 -13.29
N ALA A 5 16.08 4.98 -13.33
CA ALA A 5 14.75 5.31 -13.84
C ALA A 5 14.05 6.38 -12.98
N TYR A 6 14.17 6.31 -11.63
CA TYR A 6 13.62 7.34 -10.75
C TYR A 6 14.33 8.69 -10.93
N ILE A 7 15.66 8.69 -10.99
CA ILE A 7 16.46 9.90 -11.22
C ILE A 7 16.06 10.53 -12.56
N ARG A 8 15.94 9.74 -13.64
CA ARG A 8 15.61 10.27 -14.98
C ARG A 8 14.14 10.69 -15.12
N ALA A 9 13.21 10.00 -14.47
CA ALA A 9 11.77 10.28 -14.60
C ALA A 9 11.34 11.51 -13.80
N PHE A 10 12.02 11.83 -12.69
CA PHE A 10 11.59 12.89 -11.77
C PHE A 10 12.56 14.09 -11.68
N HIS A 11 13.77 14.02 -12.26
CA HIS A 11 14.64 15.20 -12.48
C HIS A 11 14.30 16.00 -13.74
N PHE A 12 13.19 15.72 -14.42
CA PHE A 12 12.78 16.58 -15.53
C PHE A 12 12.15 17.86 -14.97
N ASP A 13 12.73 19.00 -15.31
CA ASP A 13 12.17 20.32 -14.98
C ASP A 13 10.87 20.49 -15.75
N LEU A 14 9.78 20.80 -15.05
CA LEU A 14 8.51 21.10 -15.70
C LEU A 14 8.66 22.40 -16.48
N PRO A 15 8.35 22.45 -17.79
CA PRO A 15 8.39 23.71 -18.53
C PRO A 15 7.39 24.70 -17.90
N GLY A 16 7.90 25.69 -17.18
CA GLY A 16 7.13 26.71 -16.44
C GLY A 16 7.34 26.74 -14.92
N PHE A 17 7.99 25.74 -14.32
CA PHE A 17 8.39 25.73 -12.91
C PHE A 17 9.85 25.26 -12.85
N ASP A 18 10.80 26.16 -12.55
CA ASP A 18 12.23 25.87 -12.34
C ASP A 18 12.48 25.05 -11.04
N ARG A 19 11.66 24.02 -10.80
CA ARG A 19 11.80 23.05 -9.71
C ARG A 19 11.46 21.66 -10.28
N GLY A 20 12.36 20.70 -10.06
CA GLY A 20 12.11 19.31 -10.44
C GLY A 20 10.85 18.75 -9.77
N LEU A 21 10.17 17.79 -10.42
CA LEU A 21 8.97 17.11 -9.89
C LEU A 21 9.17 16.60 -8.45
N THR A 22 10.41 16.23 -8.10
CA THR A 22 10.82 15.80 -6.76
C THR A 22 10.51 16.81 -5.64
N SER A 23 10.38 18.10 -5.95
CA SER A 23 10.04 19.14 -4.97
C SER A 23 8.57 19.13 -4.54
N PHE A 24 7.68 18.50 -5.31
CA PHE A 24 6.28 18.39 -4.94
C PHE A 24 6.05 17.23 -3.99
N TRP A 25 5.56 17.54 -2.79
CA TRP A 25 5.25 16.56 -1.74
C TRP A 25 4.33 15.42 -2.21
N ILE A 26 3.49 15.66 -3.22
CA ILE A 26 2.49 14.71 -3.73
C ILE A 26 3.08 13.59 -4.61
N VAL A 27 4.27 13.81 -5.19
CA VAL A 27 4.92 12.81 -6.05
C VAL A 27 5.25 11.56 -5.25
N MET A 28 5.63 11.73 -3.99
CA MET A 28 6.03 10.65 -3.10
C MET A 28 4.84 9.70 -2.76
N PRO A 29 3.68 10.19 -2.27
CA PRO A 29 2.47 9.37 -2.15
C PRO A 29 2.01 8.73 -3.47
N LEU A 30 2.10 9.45 -4.59
CA LEU A 30 1.61 8.96 -5.88
C LEU A 30 2.45 7.78 -6.39
N VAL A 31 3.77 7.88 -6.32
CA VAL A 31 4.69 6.79 -6.68
C VAL A 31 4.45 5.56 -5.81
N LEU A 32 4.30 5.76 -4.49
CA LEU A 32 4.00 4.68 -3.56
C LEU A 32 2.64 4.05 -3.87
N ALA A 33 1.61 4.86 -4.12
CA ALA A 33 0.28 4.37 -4.48
C ALA A 33 0.34 3.50 -5.74
N VAL A 34 0.90 4.00 -6.85
CA VAL A 34 0.99 3.26 -8.12
C VAL A 34 1.77 1.96 -7.95
N ARG A 35 2.89 1.99 -7.23
CA ARG A 35 3.73 0.80 -7.00
C ARG A 35 3.03 -0.23 -6.10
N ARG A 36 2.08 0.19 -5.29
CA ARG A 36 1.40 -0.66 -4.30
C ARG A 36 -0.04 -1.03 -4.65
N LEU A 37 -0.60 -0.43 -5.69
CA LEU A 37 -1.88 -0.81 -6.29
C LEU A 37 -2.01 -2.34 -6.50
N PRO A 38 -1.01 -3.06 -7.05
CA PRO A 38 -1.15 -4.50 -7.30
C PRO A 38 -1.44 -5.31 -6.03
N TYR A 39 -0.92 -4.90 -4.87
CA TYR A 39 -1.17 -5.59 -3.61
C TYR A 39 -2.61 -5.39 -3.13
N THR A 40 -3.12 -4.17 -3.26
CA THR A 40 -4.52 -3.85 -2.93
C THR A 40 -5.46 -4.63 -3.84
N VAL A 41 -5.21 -4.60 -5.15
CA VAL A 41 -6.01 -5.32 -6.16
C VAL A 41 -6.01 -6.83 -5.90
N ARG A 42 -4.87 -7.43 -5.56
CA ARG A 42 -4.79 -8.85 -5.22
C ARG A 42 -5.62 -9.21 -3.98
N GLY A 43 -5.58 -8.39 -2.94
CA GLY A 43 -6.39 -8.58 -1.74
C GLY A 43 -7.90 -8.49 -2.04
N SER A 44 -8.30 -7.48 -2.82
CA SER A 44 -9.69 -7.32 -3.26
C SER A 44 -10.17 -8.47 -4.14
N LEU A 45 -9.33 -8.92 -5.07
CA LEU A 45 -9.65 -10.02 -5.99
C LEU A 45 -9.85 -11.34 -5.23
N ALA A 46 -9.01 -11.62 -4.23
CA ALA A 46 -9.15 -12.82 -3.41
C ALA A 46 -10.52 -12.89 -2.70
N SER A 47 -11.06 -11.74 -2.26
CA SER A 47 -12.40 -11.69 -1.67
C SER A 47 -13.52 -11.69 -2.70
N LEU A 48 -13.33 -11.07 -3.87
CA LEU A 48 -14.26 -11.16 -4.99
C LEU A 48 -14.47 -12.59 -5.46
N LEU A 49 -13.41 -13.41 -5.51
CA LEU A 49 -13.50 -14.82 -5.90
C LEU A 49 -14.35 -15.67 -4.94
N LEU A 50 -14.57 -15.22 -3.70
CA LEU A 50 -15.45 -15.89 -2.73
C LEU A 50 -16.93 -15.54 -2.92
N VAL A 51 -17.24 -14.47 -3.67
CA VAL A 51 -18.62 -14.07 -3.96
C VAL A 51 -19.16 -14.94 -5.08
N HIS A 52 -20.20 -15.74 -4.78
CA HIS A 52 -20.87 -16.55 -5.80
C HIS A 52 -21.70 -15.68 -6.73
N ARG A 53 -21.55 -15.91 -8.05
CA ARG A 53 -22.29 -15.22 -9.12
C ARG A 53 -23.82 -15.34 -9.00
N SER A 54 -24.31 -16.39 -8.33
CA SER A 54 -25.74 -16.56 -8.04
C SER A 54 -26.34 -15.43 -7.21
N MET A 55 -25.53 -14.75 -6.39
CA MET A 55 -25.97 -13.59 -5.59
C MET A 55 -26.28 -12.38 -6.49
N GLU A 56 -25.49 -12.17 -7.55
CA GLU A 56 -25.74 -11.10 -8.52
C GLU A 56 -26.91 -11.43 -9.45
N GLU A 57 -27.07 -12.70 -9.84
CA GLU A 57 -28.19 -13.19 -10.65
C GLU A 57 -29.53 -13.11 -9.89
N ALA A 58 -29.53 -13.38 -8.59
CA ALA A 58 -30.69 -13.18 -7.71
C ALA A 58 -31.08 -11.70 -7.62
N ALA A 59 -30.11 -10.80 -7.51
CA ALA A 59 -30.34 -9.35 -7.48
C ALA A 59 -30.95 -8.85 -8.80
N ALA A 60 -30.42 -9.32 -9.94
CA ALA A 60 -30.96 -9.01 -11.25
C ALA A 60 -32.40 -9.54 -11.41
N SER A 61 -32.70 -10.71 -10.86
CA SER A 61 -34.04 -11.33 -10.92
C SER A 61 -35.11 -10.53 -10.18
N VAL A 62 -34.74 -9.76 -9.14
CA VAL A 62 -35.66 -8.88 -8.41
C VAL A 62 -35.70 -7.45 -8.97
N GLY A 63 -35.08 -7.21 -10.12
CA GLY A 63 -35.07 -5.91 -10.81
C GLY A 63 -33.98 -4.95 -10.35
N ALA A 64 -32.98 -5.41 -9.59
CA ALA A 64 -31.84 -4.56 -9.22
C ALA A 64 -30.97 -4.25 -10.44
N THR A 65 -30.56 -2.99 -10.58
CA THR A 65 -29.57 -2.58 -11.58
C THR A 65 -28.17 -3.05 -11.19
N GLY A 66 -27.26 -3.19 -12.16
CA GLY A 66 -25.90 -3.68 -11.90
C GLY A 66 -25.12 -2.87 -10.85
N LEU A 67 -25.34 -1.54 -10.79
CA LEU A 67 -24.74 -0.68 -9.77
C LEU A 67 -25.35 -0.89 -8.38
N GLN A 68 -26.67 -1.14 -8.29
CA GLN A 68 -27.34 -1.47 -7.03
C GLN A 68 -26.88 -2.84 -6.52
N GLY A 69 -26.84 -3.86 -7.37
CA GLY A 69 -26.32 -5.18 -6.99
C GLY A 69 -24.87 -5.12 -6.50
N PHE A 70 -24.01 -4.36 -7.20
CA PHE A 70 -22.64 -4.13 -6.75
C PHE A 70 -22.58 -3.44 -5.38
N ARG A 71 -23.33 -2.35 -5.18
CA ARG A 71 -23.26 -1.56 -3.94
C ARG A 71 -23.89 -2.26 -2.74
N ASP A 72 -24.96 -3.02 -2.94
CA ASP A 72 -25.76 -3.58 -1.84
C ASP A 72 -25.33 -5.02 -1.50
N ILE A 73 -24.74 -5.75 -2.45
CA ILE A 73 -24.32 -7.15 -2.28
C ILE A 73 -22.81 -7.25 -2.39
N THR A 74 -22.25 -7.01 -3.57
CA THR A 74 -20.83 -7.31 -3.85
C THR A 74 -19.91 -6.50 -2.94
N LEU A 75 -20.11 -5.19 -2.83
CA LEU A 75 -19.26 -4.27 -2.06
C LEU A 75 -19.23 -4.60 -0.56
N PRO A 76 -20.35 -4.82 0.16
CA PRO A 76 -20.34 -5.25 1.56
C PRO A 76 -19.66 -6.60 1.77
N LEU A 77 -19.81 -7.54 0.82
CA LEU A 77 -19.15 -8.85 0.88
C LEU A 77 -17.62 -8.73 0.73
N ILE A 78 -17.14 -7.86 -0.18
CA ILE A 78 -15.71 -7.73 -0.50
C ILE A 78 -15.00 -6.64 0.31
N TRP A 79 -15.73 -5.75 1.00
CA TRP A 79 -15.20 -4.60 1.73
C TRP A 79 -14.07 -4.97 2.70
N LYS A 80 -14.20 -6.11 3.38
CA LYS A 80 -13.16 -6.62 4.29
C LYS A 80 -11.89 -7.04 3.52
N GLY A 81 -12.04 -7.63 2.35
CA GLY A 81 -10.94 -7.94 1.43
C GLY A 81 -10.21 -6.70 0.95
N ILE A 82 -10.98 -5.67 0.58
CA ILE A 82 -10.44 -4.36 0.20
C ILE A 82 -9.65 -3.76 1.38
N LEU A 83 -10.18 -3.80 2.60
CA LEU A 83 -9.48 -3.32 3.80
C LEU A 83 -8.17 -4.06 4.04
N VAL A 84 -8.16 -5.39 3.96
CA VAL A 84 -6.97 -6.21 4.15
C VAL A 84 -5.92 -5.91 3.08
N GLY A 85 -6.30 -5.86 1.81
CA GLY A 85 -5.40 -5.51 0.71
C GLY A 85 -4.84 -4.09 0.85
N SER A 86 -5.67 -3.14 1.27
CA SER A 86 -5.29 -1.75 1.49
C SER A 86 -4.30 -1.60 2.65
N LEU A 87 -4.54 -2.29 3.77
CA LEU A 87 -3.66 -2.24 4.94
C LEU A 87 -2.31 -2.92 4.66
N PHE A 88 -2.30 -3.99 3.88
CA PHE A 88 -1.07 -4.62 3.41
C PHE A 88 -0.27 -3.72 2.45
N SER A 89 -0.96 -3.04 1.52
CA SER A 89 -0.38 -2.02 0.64
C SER A 89 0.23 -0.85 1.43
N PHE A 90 -0.46 -0.38 2.47
CA PHE A 90 0.04 0.65 3.38
C PHE A 90 1.29 0.19 4.15
N MET A 91 1.25 -1.01 4.73
CA MET A 91 2.40 -1.57 5.46
C MET A 91 3.63 -1.71 4.56
N THR A 92 3.46 -2.25 3.36
CA THR A 92 4.57 -2.38 2.41
C THR A 92 5.07 -1.00 1.96
N SER A 93 4.22 0.01 1.86
CA SER A 93 4.65 1.40 1.59
C SER A 93 5.59 1.94 2.67
N LEU A 94 5.33 1.66 3.95
CA LEU A 94 6.20 2.10 5.06
C LEU A 94 7.60 1.48 4.98
N GLN A 95 7.72 0.27 4.45
CA GLN A 95 9.00 -0.43 4.29
C GLN A 95 9.76 -0.06 3.01
N GLU A 96 9.22 0.82 2.17
CA GLU A 96 9.81 1.13 0.87
C GLU A 96 11.03 2.03 1.02
N ALA A 97 12.22 1.43 1.12
CA ALA A 97 13.50 2.16 1.16
C ALA A 97 13.84 2.81 -0.18
N SER A 98 13.64 2.07 -1.28
CA SER A 98 14.27 2.40 -2.56
C SER A 98 13.71 3.69 -3.17
N ALA A 99 12.38 3.83 -3.22
CA ALA A 99 11.76 5.04 -3.77
C ALA A 99 12.06 6.27 -2.89
N VAL A 100 12.08 6.11 -1.56
CA VAL A 100 12.39 7.20 -0.62
C VAL A 100 13.83 7.68 -0.82
N LEU A 101 14.80 6.78 -0.86
CA LEU A 101 16.21 7.14 -0.98
C LEU A 101 16.54 7.92 -2.27
N PHE A 102 15.85 7.61 -3.38
CA PHE A 102 16.09 8.27 -4.66
C PHE A 102 15.25 9.54 -4.88
N LEU A 103 14.10 9.68 -4.22
CA LEU A 103 13.18 10.82 -4.40
C LEU A 103 13.26 11.85 -3.27
N ALA A 104 13.73 11.48 -2.08
CA ALA A 104 13.89 12.38 -0.95
C ALA A 104 15.17 13.24 -1.11
N LEU A 105 15.17 14.14 -2.09
CA LEU A 105 16.11 15.25 -2.14
C LEU A 105 15.67 16.30 -1.10
N GLY A 106 16.00 16.06 0.17
CA GLY A 106 15.98 17.05 1.25
C GLY A 106 14.61 17.64 1.62
N GLY A 107 13.83 16.95 2.46
CA GLY A 107 12.65 17.57 3.11
C GLY A 107 11.61 16.61 3.67
N TRP A 108 11.58 15.36 3.21
CA TRP A 108 10.58 14.35 3.61
C TRP A 108 11.27 13.10 4.15
N GLU A 109 11.67 13.14 5.41
CA GLU A 109 12.37 12.02 6.04
C GLU A 109 11.39 10.91 6.44
N SER A 110 11.55 9.73 5.82
CA SER A 110 10.92 8.50 6.28
C SER A 110 11.86 7.75 7.25
N ILE A 111 11.31 6.89 8.11
CA ILE A 111 12.08 6.03 9.03
C ILE A 111 13.19 5.28 8.28
N THR A 112 12.88 4.80 7.07
CA THR A 112 13.82 4.06 6.22
C THR A 112 14.97 4.93 5.69
N ASN A 113 14.72 6.23 5.46
CA ASN A 113 15.77 7.19 5.11
C ASN A 113 16.69 7.45 6.31
N GLY A 114 16.11 7.60 7.51
CA GLY A 114 16.86 7.76 8.75
C GLY A 114 17.80 6.58 9.03
N ILE A 115 17.33 5.35 8.87
CA ILE A 115 18.16 4.14 9.02
C ILE A 115 19.38 4.21 8.09
N PHE A 116 19.17 4.58 6.82
CA PHE A 116 20.24 4.66 5.84
C PHE A 116 21.21 5.82 6.11
N ALA A 117 20.70 6.97 6.55
CA ALA A 117 21.51 8.13 6.90
C ALA A 117 22.44 7.82 8.09
N PHE A 118 21.91 7.22 9.17
CA PHE A 118 22.73 6.80 10.32
C PHE A 118 23.73 5.71 9.96
N TYR A 119 23.35 4.79 9.06
CA TYR A 119 24.27 3.76 8.57
C TYR A 119 25.46 4.35 7.81
N ILE A 120 25.23 5.30 6.89
CA ILE A 120 26.31 5.99 6.16
C ILE A 120 27.16 6.86 7.09
N ALA A 121 26.55 7.48 8.09
CA ALA A 121 27.25 8.30 9.08
C ALA A 121 28.17 7.49 10.03
N GLY A 122 28.18 6.16 9.94
CA GLY A 122 28.95 5.29 10.84
C GLY A 122 28.27 5.02 12.19
N SER A 123 27.07 5.55 12.39
CA SER A 123 26.22 5.39 13.57
C SER A 123 25.38 4.10 13.48
N ALA A 124 26.07 2.96 13.49
CA ALA A 124 25.42 1.65 13.30
C ALA A 124 24.44 1.29 14.43
N ASN A 125 24.67 1.77 15.66
CA ASN A 125 23.81 1.51 16.80
C ASN A 125 22.46 2.22 16.66
N GLU A 126 22.47 3.47 16.19
CA GLU A 126 21.31 4.31 15.93
C GLU A 126 20.49 3.76 14.75
N ALA A 127 21.18 3.34 13.68
CA ALA A 127 20.55 2.67 12.55
C ALA A 127 19.86 1.36 12.97
N ALA A 128 20.52 0.56 13.83
CA ALA A 128 19.95 -0.67 14.36
C ALA A 128 18.73 -0.41 15.24
N ALA A 129 18.76 0.62 16.09
CA ALA A 129 17.61 0.99 16.93
C ALA A 129 16.38 1.36 16.10
N LEU A 130 16.55 2.19 15.06
CA LEU A 130 15.47 2.52 14.12
C LEU A 130 14.99 1.30 13.34
N GLY A 131 15.91 0.40 12.96
CA GLY A 131 15.57 -0.88 12.32
C GLY A 131 14.68 -1.76 13.19
N VAL A 132 14.97 -1.89 14.48
CA VAL A 132 14.14 -2.65 15.43
C VAL A 132 12.74 -2.02 15.55
N ILE A 133 12.64 -0.69 15.66
CA ILE A 133 11.36 0.01 15.71
C ILE A 133 10.54 -0.28 14.44
N LEU A 134 11.17 -0.21 13.26
CA LEU A 134 10.51 -0.51 11.99
C LEU A 134 10.00 -1.95 11.94
N ILE A 135 10.79 -2.91 12.41
CA ILE A 135 10.40 -4.33 12.50
C ILE A 135 9.20 -4.52 13.44
N VAL A 136 9.20 -3.87 14.61
CA VAL A 136 8.10 -3.96 15.58
C VAL A 136 6.81 -3.39 15.00
N VAL A 137 6.86 -2.20 14.37
CA VAL A 137 5.70 -1.57 13.74
C VAL A 137 5.16 -2.44 12.60
N ALA A 138 6.05 -3.01 11.79
CA ALA A 138 5.68 -3.93 10.73
C ALA A 138 5.01 -5.19 11.28
N ALA A 139 5.59 -5.83 12.30
CA ALA A 139 5.03 -7.02 12.93
C ALA A 139 3.65 -6.76 13.54
N LEU A 140 3.48 -5.64 14.28
CA LEU A 140 2.19 -5.23 14.82
C LEU A 140 1.16 -5.01 13.71
N SER A 141 1.54 -4.38 12.61
CA SER A 141 0.66 -4.18 11.46
C SER A 141 0.20 -5.51 10.85
N VAL A 142 1.11 -6.48 10.67
CA VAL A 142 0.76 -7.84 10.20
C VAL A 142 -0.18 -8.53 11.17
N ILE A 143 0.05 -8.43 12.47
CA ILE A 143 -0.81 -9.06 13.49
C ILE A 143 -2.20 -8.45 13.44
N ILE A 144 -2.33 -7.13 13.32
CA ILE A 144 -3.60 -6.42 13.20
C ILE A 144 -4.33 -6.89 11.92
N ILE A 145 -3.63 -6.91 10.77
CA ILE A 145 -4.19 -7.41 9.51
C ILE A 145 -4.71 -8.84 9.69
N ASN A 146 -3.90 -9.74 10.25
CA ASN A 146 -4.28 -11.14 10.44
C ASN A 146 -5.42 -11.31 11.44
N ARG A 147 -5.52 -10.48 12.48
CA ARG A 147 -6.66 -10.51 13.42
C ARG A 147 -7.95 -10.05 12.77
N VAL A 148 -7.89 -8.98 11.96
CA VAL A 148 -9.06 -8.44 11.24
C VAL A 148 -9.48 -9.39 10.10
N ALA A 149 -8.53 -9.99 9.40
CA ALA A 149 -8.77 -10.93 8.30
C ALA A 149 -9.15 -12.35 8.80
N GLY A 150 -8.46 -12.84 9.83
CA GLY A 150 -8.56 -14.21 10.33
C GLY A 150 -9.79 -14.50 11.19
N ALA A 151 -10.52 -13.47 11.64
CA ALA A 151 -11.76 -13.64 12.41
C ALA A 151 -12.87 -14.44 11.69
N ARG A 152 -12.74 -14.79 10.40
CA ARG A 152 -13.67 -15.70 9.71
C ARG A 152 -13.07 -16.79 8.80
N MET A 153 -11.76 -16.91 8.66
CA MET A 153 -11.21 -18.12 8.01
C MET A 153 -11.38 -19.38 8.88
N GLY A 154 -11.58 -19.22 10.19
CA GLY A 154 -11.94 -20.31 11.11
C GLY A 154 -13.43 -20.67 11.16
N GLY A 155 -14.30 -20.01 10.39
CA GLY A 155 -15.76 -20.28 10.38
C GLY A 155 -16.26 -21.03 9.14
N VAL A 156 -15.37 -21.41 8.21
CA VAL A 156 -15.72 -22.10 6.96
C VAL A 156 -15.33 -23.59 6.99
N PHE A 157 -14.65 -24.04 8.05
CA PHE A 157 -14.30 -25.45 8.29
C PHE A 157 -14.68 -25.93 9.69
N GLY A 158 -15.65 -25.28 10.34
CA GLY A 158 -16.26 -25.71 11.59
C GLY A 158 -17.70 -26.13 11.37
#